data_AF-A0A8C1JRT3-F1
#
_entry.id   AF-A0A8C1JRT3-F1
#
_cell.length_a   1.000
_cell.length_b   1.000
_cell.length_c   1.000
_cell.angle_alpha   90.00
_cell.angle_beta   90.00
_cell.angle_gamma   90.00
#
_symmetry.space_group_name_H-M   'P 1'
#
loop_
_entity.id
_entity.type
_entity.pdbx_description
1 polymer ?
#
loop_
_entity_poly.entity_id
_entity_poly.type
_entity_poly.pdbx_seq_one_letter_code
_entity_poly.pdbx_strand_id
1 'polypeptide(L)'
;NCCLGNTGFNQMLKISQKKFCASGPRNDENCPNWMVPISICTSEDPSCTKLEVLLDQPETTVNITNVAPDHWLKINPGTVGFYRIQYSSAMLESLLPGIRDLTLLPVDRLGLQNDLFSLARAGMISTVEVLKVMEAFVNEPNYTVWSDLSCNLGVLSSLLSHTDFHEDIQEFIRDLFTPIGMKLGWDSKTGEGHLDALLRGLVLGKLGKAGHKATLEEARRRFKEHVEGKQILPADLRSPVYLTVLKHGDSTTLDTMLKLHKQADMQEEKNRIERVLGAIPAPDIIQRVLNFALSEEVRPQDTVSVIGGVAGSSKQGRQAAWKLVKDNWEELHNRYQGGLLISRLIKLTVDGFAIDKMAAEVKSFFESHHAPAAERTVQQCCENILLNAAWLKRDADAIHQYLLQRKAPPV
;
A
#
# COMPACT_ATOMS: atom_id res chain seq x y z
N ASN A 1 -22.58 -22.92 -50.86
CA ASN A 1 -23.39 -22.08 -49.96
C ASN A 1 -23.34 -22.72 -48.57
N CYS A 2 -22.60 -22.24 -47.57
CA CYS A 2 -22.31 -20.86 -47.21
C CYS A 2 -20.85 -20.45 -47.41
N CYS A 3 -20.71 -19.20 -47.82
CA CYS A 3 -19.49 -18.49 -48.11
C CYS A 3 -18.78 -18.04 -46.84
N LEU A 4 -17.45 -18.06 -46.93
CA LEU A 4 -16.47 -17.16 -46.31
C LEU A 4 -17.06 -15.97 -45.52
N GLY A 5 -16.76 -15.98 -44.23
CA GLY A 5 -16.84 -14.83 -43.34
C GLY A 5 -15.76 -14.91 -42.27
N ASN A 6 -14.54 -15.31 -42.64
CA ASN A 6 -13.39 -15.28 -41.75
C ASN A 6 -12.91 -13.82 -41.66
N THR A 7 -13.62 -13.00 -40.89
CA THR A 7 -13.11 -11.71 -40.42
C THR A 7 -12.35 -11.96 -39.13
N GLY A 8 -11.25 -12.70 -39.22
CA GLY A 8 -10.35 -12.90 -38.09
C GLY A 8 -9.73 -11.57 -37.73
N PHE A 9 -10.22 -10.94 -36.66
CA PHE A 9 -9.56 -9.78 -36.10
C PHE A 9 -8.17 -10.22 -35.61
N ASN A 10 -7.14 -9.78 -36.34
CA ASN A 10 -5.75 -10.01 -36.00
C ASN A 10 -5.25 -8.76 -35.27
N GLN A 11 -4.76 -8.94 -34.04
CA GLN A 11 -4.10 -7.88 -33.30
C GLN A 11 -2.58 -8.08 -33.36
N MET A 12 -1.87 -7.04 -33.80
CA MET A 12 -0.41 -7.03 -33.80
C MET A 12 0.08 -6.39 -32.50
N LEU A 13 0.84 -7.15 -31.71
CA LEU A 13 1.41 -6.70 -30.45
C LEU A 13 2.92 -6.57 -30.58
N LYS A 14 3.42 -5.34 -30.47
CA LYS A 14 4.85 -5.07 -30.32
C LYS A 14 5.24 -5.18 -28.86
N ILE A 15 6.23 -6.03 -28.55
CA ILE A 15 6.73 -6.26 -27.20
C ILE A 15 8.21 -5.90 -27.17
N SER A 16 8.65 -5.19 -26.13
CA SER A 16 10.06 -4.87 -25.92
C SER A 16 10.44 -5.06 -24.46
N GLN A 17 11.70 -5.37 -24.20
CA GLN A 17 12.23 -5.50 -22.85
C GLN A 17 13.16 -4.34 -22.48
N LYS A 18 13.08 -3.92 -21.22
CA LYS A 18 13.99 -2.95 -20.61
C LYS A 18 14.23 -3.32 -19.16
N LYS A 19 15.41 -3.01 -18.64
CA LYS A 19 15.69 -3.17 -17.21
C LYS A 19 14.80 -2.23 -16.40
N PHE A 20 14.00 -2.80 -15.49
CA PHE A 20 13.27 -2.02 -14.50
C PHE A 20 14.22 -1.57 -13.39
N CYS A 21 14.21 -0.27 -13.11
CA CYS A 21 14.92 0.36 -12.00
C CYS A 21 13.93 1.25 -11.24
N ALA A 22 13.97 1.22 -9.91
CA ALA A 22 13.09 2.08 -9.10
C ALA A 22 13.34 3.58 -9.30
N SER A 23 14.53 3.95 -9.81
CA SER A 23 14.89 5.32 -10.22
C SER A 23 14.44 5.69 -11.63
N GLY A 24 13.65 4.85 -12.29
CA GLY A 24 13.22 5.05 -13.65
C GLY A 24 14.17 4.45 -14.69
N PRO A 25 13.88 4.63 -15.98
CA PRO A 25 14.64 4.02 -17.06
C PRO A 25 16.07 4.55 -17.09
N ARG A 26 17.05 3.65 -17.18
CA ARG A 26 18.45 3.99 -17.43
C ARG A 26 18.81 3.59 -18.85
N ASN A 27 19.38 4.54 -19.61
CA ASN A 27 19.92 4.28 -20.94
C ASN A 27 21.40 3.83 -20.82
N ASP A 28 21.65 2.82 -20.00
CA ASP A 28 22.99 2.27 -19.86
C ASP A 28 23.28 1.35 -21.07
N GLU A 29 24.41 1.56 -21.75
CA GLU A 29 24.84 0.74 -22.91
C GLU A 29 25.00 -0.76 -22.57
N ASN A 30 25.12 -1.09 -21.28
CA ASN A 30 25.27 -2.45 -20.74
C ASN A 30 23.98 -3.02 -20.13
N CYS A 31 22.80 -2.65 -20.64
CA CYS A 31 21.56 -3.29 -20.21
C CYS A 31 21.55 -4.78 -20.58
N PRO A 32 21.40 -5.70 -19.61
CA PRO A 32 21.33 -7.12 -19.90
C PRO A 32 20.09 -7.43 -20.76
N ASN A 33 20.27 -8.26 -21.79
CA ASN A 33 19.17 -8.83 -22.57
C ASN A 33 18.80 -10.18 -21.94
N TRP A 34 17.56 -10.32 -21.49
CA TRP A 34 17.06 -11.57 -20.91
C TRP A 34 16.33 -12.39 -21.97
N MET A 35 16.42 -13.72 -21.86
CA MET A 35 15.49 -14.61 -22.56
C MET A 35 14.22 -14.68 -21.74
N VAL A 36 13.16 -14.00 -22.19
CA VAL A 36 11.92 -13.85 -21.42
C VAL A 36 10.83 -14.72 -22.03
N PRO A 37 10.35 -15.78 -21.34
CA PRO A 37 9.17 -16.51 -21.77
C PRO A 37 7.92 -15.65 -21.52
N ILE A 38 7.23 -15.31 -22.60
CA ILE A 38 6.02 -14.48 -22.57
C ILE A 38 4.83 -15.36 -22.91
N SER A 39 3.86 -15.39 -22.00
CA SER A 39 2.55 -15.98 -22.22
C SER A 39 1.49 -14.88 -22.25
N ILE A 40 0.44 -15.09 -23.06
CA ILE A 40 -0.68 -14.16 -23.22
C ILE A 40 -1.99 -14.93 -23.14
N CYS A 41 -2.93 -14.48 -22.31
CA CYS A 41 -4.32 -14.91 -22.33
C CYS A 41 -5.25 -13.74 -22.73
N THR A 42 -6.51 -14.05 -23.01
CA THR A 42 -7.50 -13.08 -23.50
C THR A 42 -8.83 -13.25 -22.78
N SER A 43 -9.73 -12.29 -22.91
CA SER A 43 -11.08 -12.36 -22.31
C SER A 43 -11.94 -13.55 -22.79
N GLU A 44 -11.61 -14.16 -23.93
CA GLU A 44 -12.31 -15.35 -24.45
C GLU A 44 -12.10 -16.58 -23.56
N ASP A 45 -10.85 -16.76 -23.10
CA ASP A 45 -10.48 -17.80 -22.14
C ASP A 45 -9.38 -17.25 -21.22
N PRO A 46 -9.75 -16.58 -20.11
CA PRO A 46 -8.82 -16.00 -19.15
C PRO A 46 -7.90 -17.03 -18.49
N SER A 47 -8.29 -18.31 -18.49
CA SER A 47 -7.60 -19.39 -17.80
C SER A 47 -6.59 -20.13 -18.67
N CYS A 48 -6.69 -19.95 -19.99
CA CYS A 48 -5.84 -20.63 -20.96
C CYS A 48 -4.89 -19.67 -21.66
N THR A 49 -3.64 -20.10 -21.81
CA THR A 49 -2.66 -19.36 -22.61
C THR A 49 -3.02 -19.46 -24.09
N LYS A 50 -3.31 -18.31 -24.71
CA LYS A 50 -3.60 -18.21 -26.15
C LYS A 50 -2.34 -18.17 -27.00
N LEU A 51 -1.26 -17.59 -26.47
CA LEU A 51 0.03 -17.48 -27.17
C LEU A 51 1.19 -17.59 -26.18
N GLU A 52 2.23 -18.32 -26.57
CA GLU A 52 3.54 -18.32 -25.93
C GLU A 52 4.60 -17.91 -26.94
N VAL A 53 5.53 -17.04 -26.51
CA VAL A 53 6.66 -16.59 -27.31
C VAL A 53 7.87 -16.41 -26.42
N LEU A 54 9.04 -16.83 -26.89
CA LEU A 54 10.31 -16.48 -26.25
C LEU A 54 10.79 -15.15 -26.81
N LEU A 55 10.90 -14.13 -25.97
CA LEU A 55 11.57 -12.88 -26.30
C LEU A 55 13.08 -13.09 -26.09
N ASP A 56 13.79 -13.41 -27.16
CA ASP A 56 15.24 -13.61 -27.21
C ASP A 56 16.00 -12.38 -27.76
N GLN A 57 15.26 -11.41 -28.30
CA GLN A 57 15.75 -10.11 -28.78
C GLN A 57 15.22 -8.95 -27.92
N PRO A 58 15.77 -7.73 -28.04
CA PRO A 58 15.29 -6.56 -27.29
C PRO A 58 13.82 -6.20 -27.59
N GLU A 59 13.34 -6.52 -28.78
CA GLU A 59 11.95 -6.38 -29.19
C GLU A 59 11.51 -7.52 -30.11
N THR A 60 10.21 -7.82 -30.08
CA THR A 60 9.56 -8.75 -31.00
C THR A 60 8.16 -8.24 -31.35
N THR A 61 7.60 -8.76 -32.43
CA THR A 61 6.21 -8.49 -32.82
C THR A 61 5.50 -9.81 -32.98
N VAL A 62 4.36 -9.94 -32.31
CA VAL A 62 3.51 -11.13 -32.39
C VAL A 62 2.15 -10.78 -32.95
N ASN A 63 1.61 -11.67 -33.78
CA ASN A 63 0.24 -11.57 -34.28
C ASN A 63 -0.65 -12.50 -33.47
N ILE A 64 -1.65 -11.94 -32.80
CA ILE A 64 -2.65 -12.68 -32.05
C ILE A 64 -3.91 -12.76 -32.92
N THR A 65 -4.19 -13.95 -33.42
CA THR A 65 -5.34 -14.21 -34.30
C THR A 65 -6.62 -14.40 -33.50
N ASN A 66 -7.75 -14.07 -34.10
CA ASN A 66 -9.09 -14.27 -33.52
C ASN A 66 -9.26 -13.55 -32.17
N VAL A 67 -8.87 -12.28 -32.08
CA VAL A 67 -9.11 -11.44 -30.90
C VAL A 67 -9.90 -10.23 -31.34
N ALA A 68 -11.18 -10.19 -30.95
CA ALA A 68 -12.03 -9.05 -31.23
C ALA A 68 -11.45 -7.77 -30.61
N PRO A 69 -11.66 -6.58 -31.21
CA PRO A 69 -11.05 -5.33 -30.72
C PRO A 69 -11.43 -4.94 -29.29
N ASP A 70 -12.56 -5.42 -28.79
CA ASP A 70 -13.09 -5.21 -27.44
C ASP A 70 -12.58 -6.24 -26.42
N HIS A 71 -11.89 -7.29 -26.86
CA HIS A 71 -11.28 -8.27 -25.98
C HIS A 71 -9.98 -7.73 -25.38
N TRP A 72 -9.84 -7.85 -24.07
CA TRP A 72 -8.61 -7.51 -23.39
C TRP A 72 -7.54 -8.60 -23.57
N LEU A 73 -6.28 -8.17 -23.49
CA LEU A 73 -5.10 -9.02 -23.54
C LEU A 73 -4.34 -8.91 -22.22
N LYS A 74 -4.12 -10.04 -21.54
CA LYS A 74 -3.30 -10.11 -20.34
C LYS A 74 -2.00 -10.82 -20.66
N ILE A 75 -0.89 -10.10 -20.52
CA ILE A 75 0.47 -10.65 -20.62
C ILE A 75 0.86 -11.19 -19.24
N ASN A 76 1.58 -12.31 -19.23
CA ASN A 76 2.01 -13.02 -18.02
C ASN A 76 0.83 -13.47 -17.14
N PRO A 77 -0.15 -14.24 -17.68
CA PRO A 77 -1.24 -14.83 -16.89
C PRO A 77 -0.69 -15.58 -15.68
N GLY A 78 -1.33 -15.41 -14.53
CA GLY A 78 -0.86 -15.98 -13.26
C GLY A 78 0.31 -15.25 -12.60
N THR A 79 0.90 -14.24 -13.26
CA THR A 79 2.09 -13.50 -12.77
C THR A 79 3.28 -14.45 -12.47
N VAL A 80 3.49 -15.45 -13.32
CA VAL A 80 4.52 -16.49 -13.12
C VAL A 80 5.91 -16.04 -13.59
N GLY A 81 5.98 -15.19 -14.60
CA GLY A 81 7.22 -14.64 -15.14
C GLY A 81 7.79 -13.55 -14.22
N PHE A 82 9.12 -13.56 -14.03
CA PHE A 82 9.83 -12.58 -13.21
C PHE A 82 10.15 -11.30 -14.00
N TYR A 83 9.12 -10.54 -14.32
CA TYR A 83 9.20 -9.26 -15.00
C TYR A 83 7.93 -8.44 -14.76
N ARG A 84 8.03 -7.12 -14.95
CA ARG A 84 6.88 -6.21 -14.88
C ARG A 84 6.38 -5.90 -16.27
N ILE A 85 5.07 -5.71 -16.44
CA ILE A 85 4.47 -5.31 -17.71
C ILE A 85 4.03 -3.85 -17.69
N GLN A 86 4.58 -3.09 -18.64
CA GLN A 86 4.07 -1.76 -18.98
C GLN A 86 3.16 -1.87 -20.21
N TYR A 87 1.85 -1.80 -19.97
CA TYR A 87 0.85 -1.70 -21.03
C TYR A 87 0.77 -0.28 -21.60
N SER A 88 0.32 -0.14 -22.84
CA SER A 88 -0.13 1.16 -23.36
C SER A 88 -1.43 1.58 -22.67
N SER A 89 -1.74 2.88 -22.63
CA SER A 89 -3.00 3.36 -22.03
C SER A 89 -4.23 2.72 -22.68
N ALA A 90 -4.25 2.50 -23.99
CA ALA A 90 -5.35 1.83 -24.67
C ALA A 90 -5.53 0.37 -24.19
N MET A 91 -4.43 -0.35 -23.98
CA MET A 91 -4.49 -1.71 -23.42
C MET A 91 -4.93 -1.71 -21.95
N LEU A 92 -4.50 -0.73 -21.15
CA LEU A 92 -4.98 -0.59 -19.77
C LEU A 92 -6.48 -0.33 -19.71
N GLU A 93 -7.00 0.57 -20.53
CA GLU A 93 -8.44 0.85 -20.64
C GLU A 93 -9.22 -0.41 -21.04
N SER A 94 -8.68 -1.23 -21.95
CA SER A 94 -9.30 -2.50 -22.35
C SER A 94 -9.40 -3.50 -21.20
N LEU A 95 -8.47 -3.48 -20.23
CA LEU A 95 -8.47 -4.40 -19.08
C LEU A 95 -9.49 -4.00 -18.00
N LEU A 96 -9.94 -2.75 -17.97
CA LEU A 96 -10.82 -2.25 -16.89
C LEU A 96 -12.15 -3.01 -16.77
N PRO A 97 -12.87 -3.33 -17.87
CA PRO A 97 -14.06 -4.20 -17.80
C PRO A 97 -13.75 -5.53 -17.10
N GLY A 98 -12.62 -6.17 -17.45
CA GLY A 98 -12.22 -7.46 -16.87
C GLY A 98 -11.94 -7.42 -15.36
N ILE A 99 -11.52 -6.26 -14.85
CA ILE A 99 -11.38 -6.03 -13.41
C ILE A 99 -12.77 -5.88 -12.78
N ARG A 100 -13.66 -5.08 -13.38
CA ARG A 100 -14.99 -4.76 -12.84
C ARG A 100 -15.93 -5.96 -12.81
N ASP A 101 -15.94 -6.77 -13.86
CA ASP A 101 -16.77 -7.97 -14.00
C ASP A 101 -16.11 -9.24 -13.44
N LEU A 102 -14.87 -9.12 -12.97
CA LEU A 102 -14.06 -10.17 -12.37
C LEU A 102 -13.63 -11.29 -13.34
N THR A 103 -13.77 -11.10 -14.66
CA THR A 103 -13.29 -12.07 -15.68
C THR A 103 -11.77 -12.16 -15.74
N LEU A 104 -11.04 -11.07 -15.46
CA LEU A 104 -9.60 -11.10 -15.26
C LEU A 104 -9.30 -11.76 -13.92
N LEU A 105 -8.53 -12.85 -13.87
CA LEU A 105 -8.37 -13.67 -12.65
C LEU A 105 -7.75 -12.89 -11.47
N PRO A 106 -8.03 -13.27 -10.19
CA PRO A 106 -7.56 -12.53 -9.01
C PRO A 106 -6.04 -12.30 -8.95
N VAL A 107 -5.25 -13.31 -9.31
CA VAL A 107 -3.78 -13.22 -9.34
C VAL A 107 -3.29 -12.25 -10.42
N ASP A 108 -4.01 -12.15 -11.53
CA ASP A 108 -3.71 -11.23 -12.63
C ASP A 108 -4.11 -9.80 -12.30
N ARG A 109 -5.23 -9.60 -11.59
CA ARG A 109 -5.62 -8.30 -11.04
C ARG A 109 -4.59 -7.81 -10.02
N LEU A 110 -4.09 -8.70 -9.15
CA LEU A 110 -3.01 -8.40 -8.21
C LEU A 110 -1.71 -8.01 -8.95
N GLY A 111 -1.25 -8.83 -9.89
CA GLY A 111 -0.03 -8.55 -10.65
C GLY A 111 -0.11 -7.23 -11.42
N LEU A 112 -1.25 -6.97 -12.07
CA LEU A 112 -1.50 -5.72 -12.81
C LEU A 112 -1.37 -4.49 -11.92
N GLN A 113 -2.06 -4.44 -10.77
CA GLN A 113 -1.96 -3.28 -9.89
C GLN A 113 -0.55 -3.08 -9.31
N ASN A 114 0.15 -4.18 -9.00
CA ASN A 114 1.49 -4.13 -8.40
C ASN A 114 2.52 -3.59 -9.40
N ASP A 115 2.42 -4.03 -10.66
CA ASP A 115 3.22 -3.53 -11.78
C ASP A 115 2.96 -2.05 -12.01
N LEU A 116 1.69 -1.65 -12.15
CA LEU A 116 1.30 -0.27 -12.36
C LEU A 116 1.82 0.65 -11.26
N PHE A 117 1.65 0.27 -10.00
CA PHE A 117 2.13 1.07 -8.87
C PHE A 117 3.66 1.21 -8.88
N SER A 118 4.38 0.14 -9.20
CA SER A 118 5.85 0.15 -9.29
C SER A 118 6.36 0.99 -10.46
N LEU A 119 5.70 0.90 -11.62
CA LEU A 119 6.01 1.70 -12.81
C LEU A 119 5.73 3.18 -12.57
N ALA A 120 4.63 3.53 -11.90
CA ALA A 120 4.30 4.91 -11.56
C ALA A 120 5.31 5.49 -10.57
N ARG A 121 5.66 4.75 -9.51
CA ARG A 121 6.70 5.18 -8.57
C ARG A 121 8.05 5.40 -9.26
N ALA A 122 8.40 4.55 -10.23
CA ALA A 122 9.60 4.71 -11.05
C ALA A 122 9.51 5.83 -12.10
N GLY A 123 8.35 6.47 -12.30
CA GLY A 123 8.14 7.52 -13.29
C GLY A 123 8.04 7.04 -14.74
N MET A 124 7.74 5.75 -14.92
CA MET A 124 7.57 5.15 -16.25
C MET A 124 6.15 5.33 -16.78
N ILE A 125 5.18 5.52 -15.88
CA ILE A 125 3.79 5.88 -16.19
C ILE A 125 3.30 6.96 -15.22
N SER A 126 2.18 7.61 -15.54
CA SER A 126 1.54 8.55 -14.63
C SER A 126 0.86 7.83 -13.46
N THR A 127 0.96 8.39 -12.25
CA THR A 127 0.18 7.91 -11.09
C THR A 127 -1.34 8.00 -11.33
N VAL A 128 -1.79 8.90 -12.21
CA VAL A 128 -3.20 9.01 -12.59
C VAL A 128 -3.72 7.71 -13.24
N GLU A 129 -2.90 7.03 -14.03
CA GLU A 129 -3.29 5.75 -14.64
C GLU A 129 -3.50 4.67 -13.56
N VAL A 130 -2.70 4.70 -12.49
CA VAL A 130 -2.87 3.82 -11.34
C VAL A 130 -4.19 4.11 -10.62
N LEU A 131 -4.52 5.38 -10.39
CA LEU A 131 -5.77 5.78 -9.73
C LEU A 131 -7.01 5.35 -10.53
N LYS A 132 -7.01 5.55 -11.86
CA LYS A 132 -8.08 5.08 -12.75
C LYS A 132 -8.27 3.56 -12.66
N VAL A 133 -7.17 2.81 -12.69
CA VAL A 133 -7.21 1.35 -12.58
C VAL A 133 -7.73 0.93 -11.21
N MET A 134 -7.30 1.57 -10.12
CA MET A 134 -7.79 1.29 -8.77
C MET A 134 -9.31 1.47 -8.64
N GLU A 135 -9.92 2.45 -9.33
CA GLU A 135 -11.38 2.62 -9.32
C GLU A 135 -12.15 1.46 -9.96
N ALA A 136 -11.51 0.68 -10.84
CA ALA A 136 -12.13 -0.52 -11.41
C ALA A 136 -12.26 -1.67 -10.38
N PHE A 137 -11.54 -1.63 -9.25
CA PHE A 137 -11.55 -2.67 -8.21
C PHE A 137 -12.76 -2.58 -7.26
N VAL A 138 -13.72 -1.70 -7.51
CA VAL A 138 -14.90 -1.49 -6.64
C VAL A 138 -15.67 -2.79 -6.32
N ASN A 139 -15.65 -3.77 -7.23
CA ASN A 139 -16.33 -5.06 -7.09
C ASN A 139 -15.43 -6.18 -6.55
N GLU A 140 -14.15 -5.92 -6.25
CA GLU A 140 -13.17 -6.93 -5.87
C GLU A 140 -13.58 -7.67 -4.58
N PRO A 141 -13.67 -9.01 -4.56
CA PRO A 141 -13.92 -9.77 -3.34
C PRO A 141 -12.66 -10.33 -2.66
N ASN A 142 -11.50 -10.36 -3.34
CA ASN A 142 -10.34 -11.10 -2.87
C ASN A 142 -9.50 -10.32 -1.86
N TYR A 143 -9.29 -10.91 -0.67
CA TYR A 143 -8.47 -10.33 0.38
C TYR A 143 -7.05 -9.97 -0.06
N THR A 144 -6.36 -10.87 -0.78
CA THR A 144 -4.96 -10.67 -1.18
C THR A 144 -4.83 -9.49 -2.14
N VAL A 145 -5.79 -9.32 -3.05
CA VAL A 145 -5.86 -8.16 -3.96
C VAL A 145 -6.05 -6.87 -3.16
N TRP A 146 -7.01 -6.84 -2.24
CA TRP A 146 -7.26 -5.67 -1.37
C TRP A 146 -6.08 -5.35 -0.45
N SER A 147 -5.34 -6.37 -0.01
CA SER A 147 -4.15 -6.21 0.84
C SER A 147 -3.04 -5.44 0.12
N ASP A 148 -2.71 -5.83 -1.12
CA ASP A 148 -1.73 -5.11 -1.95
C ASP A 148 -2.24 -3.69 -2.31
N LEU A 149 -3.52 -3.57 -2.71
CA LEU A 149 -4.15 -2.29 -3.03
C LEU A 149 -4.10 -1.31 -1.85
N SER A 150 -4.43 -1.79 -0.65
CA SER A 150 -4.39 -1.02 0.59
C SER A 150 -2.97 -0.59 0.96
N CYS A 151 -1.98 -1.46 0.74
CA CYS A 151 -0.57 -1.15 0.96
C CYS A 151 -0.11 -0.01 0.02
N ASN A 152 -0.36 -0.15 -1.27
CA ASN A 152 -0.02 0.82 -2.31
C ASN A 152 -0.69 2.18 -2.05
N LEU A 153 -1.97 2.20 -1.70
CA LEU A 153 -2.66 3.43 -1.27
C LEU A 153 -2.11 4.02 0.02
N GLY A 154 -1.60 3.17 0.93
CA GLY A 154 -0.91 3.63 2.14
C GLY A 154 0.36 4.40 1.82
N VAL A 155 1.16 3.89 0.87
CA VAL A 155 2.37 4.57 0.37
C VAL A 155 2.00 5.88 -0.32
N LEU A 156 1.03 5.87 -1.23
CA LEU A 156 0.58 7.09 -1.93
C LEU A 156 0.01 8.13 -0.95
N SER A 157 -0.83 7.72 0.00
CA SER A 157 -1.33 8.62 1.05
C SER A 157 -0.21 9.18 1.92
N SER A 158 0.84 8.40 2.23
CA SER A 158 1.99 8.91 2.97
C SER A 158 2.78 9.94 2.15
N LEU A 159 2.92 9.71 0.84
CA LEU A 159 3.55 10.66 -0.08
C LEU A 159 2.77 11.99 -0.12
N LEU A 160 1.45 11.92 -0.31
CA LEU A 160 0.58 13.08 -0.41
C LEU A 160 0.36 13.80 0.92
N SER A 161 0.73 13.20 2.06
CA SER A 161 0.74 13.91 3.36
C SER A 161 1.74 15.07 3.42
N HIS A 162 2.61 15.21 2.41
CA HIS A 162 3.50 16.37 2.23
C HIS A 162 2.86 17.50 1.41
N THR A 163 1.60 17.37 1.01
CA THR A 163 0.83 18.37 0.22
C THR A 163 -0.33 18.95 1.02
N ASP A 164 -0.91 20.04 0.53
CA ASP A 164 -2.07 20.70 1.15
C ASP A 164 -3.41 20.03 0.77
N PHE A 165 -3.41 19.08 -0.18
CA PHE A 165 -4.59 18.36 -0.66
C PHE A 165 -4.65 16.90 -0.17
N HIS A 166 -4.04 16.61 0.99
CA HIS A 166 -4.03 15.25 1.56
C HIS A 166 -5.43 14.70 1.87
N GLU A 167 -6.42 15.56 2.10
CA GLU A 167 -7.81 15.15 2.33
C GLU A 167 -8.46 14.57 1.06
N ASP A 168 -8.12 15.06 -0.12
CA ASP A 168 -8.71 14.60 -1.39
C ASP A 168 -8.37 13.12 -1.66
N ILE A 169 -7.16 12.67 -1.28
CA ILE A 169 -6.83 11.24 -1.34
C ILE A 169 -7.52 10.44 -0.23
N GLN A 170 -7.85 11.04 0.92
CA GLN A 170 -8.69 10.36 1.92
C GLN A 170 -10.11 10.18 1.39
N GLU A 171 -10.66 11.15 0.65
CA GLU A 171 -11.96 11.03 -0.01
C GLU A 171 -11.96 9.90 -1.04
N PHE A 172 -10.95 9.85 -1.91
CA PHE A 172 -10.76 8.74 -2.84
C PHE A 172 -10.75 7.37 -2.12
N ILE A 173 -10.03 7.26 -0.99
CA ILE A 173 -9.97 6.03 -0.20
C ILE A 173 -11.36 5.69 0.38
N ARG A 174 -12.11 6.68 0.88
CA ARG A 174 -13.47 6.45 1.38
C ARG A 174 -14.37 5.92 0.27
N ASP A 175 -14.36 6.57 -0.89
CA ASP A 175 -15.20 6.19 -2.02
C ASP A 175 -14.91 4.76 -2.50
N LEU A 176 -13.63 4.40 -2.61
CA LEU A 176 -13.22 3.09 -3.10
C LEU A 176 -13.56 1.96 -2.11
N PHE A 177 -13.40 2.19 -0.81
CA PHE A 177 -13.58 1.16 0.21
C PHE A 177 -15.02 1.06 0.74
N THR A 178 -15.85 2.09 0.56
CA THR A 178 -17.22 2.11 1.11
C THR A 178 -18.09 0.96 0.58
N PRO A 179 -18.14 0.66 -0.74
CA PRO A 179 -19.00 -0.41 -1.26
C PRO A 179 -18.68 -1.78 -0.65
N ILE A 180 -17.40 -2.16 -0.61
CA ILE A 180 -16.97 -3.42 0.00
C ILE A 180 -17.18 -3.41 1.53
N GLY A 181 -16.99 -2.27 2.19
CA GLY A 181 -17.24 -2.12 3.62
C GLY A 181 -18.71 -2.32 3.99
N MET A 182 -19.63 -1.76 3.20
CA MET A 182 -21.07 -1.96 3.35
C MET A 182 -21.47 -3.41 3.07
N LYS A 183 -20.89 -4.04 2.05
CA LYS A 183 -21.13 -5.44 1.71
C LYS A 183 -20.70 -6.39 2.82
N LEU A 184 -19.54 -6.16 3.44
CA LEU A 184 -19.03 -7.00 4.52
C LEU A 184 -19.75 -6.74 5.84
N GLY A 185 -20.00 -5.48 6.17
CA GLY A 185 -20.54 -5.09 7.48
C GLY A 185 -19.57 -5.37 8.63
N TRP A 186 -20.05 -5.22 9.85
CA TRP A 186 -19.25 -5.35 11.07
C TRP A 186 -19.28 -6.74 11.69
N ASP A 187 -20.34 -7.50 11.46
CA ASP A 187 -20.57 -8.79 12.10
C ASP A 187 -20.35 -9.92 11.09
N SER A 188 -19.81 -11.03 11.58
CA SER A 188 -19.59 -12.22 10.75
C SER A 188 -20.93 -12.79 10.27
N LYS A 189 -20.97 -13.23 9.02
CA LYS A 189 -22.13 -13.81 8.35
C LYS A 189 -21.96 -15.32 8.21
N THR A 190 -23.08 -16.03 8.14
CA THR A 190 -23.08 -17.48 7.92
C THR A 190 -22.38 -17.84 6.60
N GLY A 191 -21.42 -18.76 6.66
CA GLY A 191 -20.68 -19.23 5.49
C GLY A 191 -19.40 -18.45 5.18
N GLU A 192 -19.07 -17.41 5.95
CA GLU A 192 -17.81 -16.69 5.80
C GLU A 192 -16.60 -17.52 6.26
N GLY A 193 -15.52 -17.43 5.50
CA GLY A 193 -14.24 -18.03 5.81
C GLY A 193 -13.28 -17.06 6.50
N HIS A 194 -12.08 -17.55 6.80
CA HIS A 194 -11.03 -16.74 7.43
C HIS A 194 -10.64 -15.50 6.59
N LEU A 195 -10.62 -15.61 5.27
CA LEU A 195 -10.26 -14.50 4.38
C LEU A 195 -11.30 -13.37 4.40
N ASP A 196 -12.57 -13.67 4.62
CA ASP A 196 -13.63 -12.65 4.75
C ASP A 196 -13.44 -11.82 6.02
N ALA A 197 -13.06 -12.47 7.13
CA ALA A 197 -12.74 -11.79 8.38
C ALA A 197 -11.50 -10.88 8.26
N LEU A 198 -10.45 -11.36 7.58
CA LEU A 198 -9.27 -10.54 7.30
C LEU A 198 -9.60 -9.34 6.40
N LEU A 199 -10.42 -9.56 5.37
CA LEU A 199 -10.86 -8.48 4.48
C LEU A 199 -11.72 -7.45 5.24
N ARG A 200 -12.65 -7.90 6.08
CA ARG A 200 -13.46 -7.01 6.94
C ARG A 200 -12.57 -6.12 7.80
N GLY A 201 -11.63 -6.72 8.53
CA GLY A 201 -10.72 -5.97 9.39
C GLY A 201 -9.89 -4.94 8.61
N LEU A 202 -9.39 -5.32 7.43
CA LEU A 202 -8.62 -4.45 6.54
C LEU A 202 -9.45 -3.26 6.04
N VAL A 203 -10.65 -3.53 5.52
CA VAL A 203 -11.54 -2.52 4.93
C VAL A 203 -12.03 -1.54 5.98
N LEU A 204 -12.52 -2.04 7.13
CA LEU A 204 -12.99 -1.18 8.22
C LEU A 204 -11.85 -0.33 8.80
N GLY A 205 -10.65 -0.89 8.94
CA GLY A 205 -9.48 -0.14 9.37
C GLY A 205 -9.09 0.98 8.41
N LYS A 206 -9.20 0.73 7.09
CA LYS A 206 -8.93 1.73 6.05
C LYS A 206 -9.97 2.86 6.07
N LEU A 207 -11.26 2.51 6.09
CA LEU A 207 -12.38 3.46 6.17
C LEU A 207 -12.29 4.32 7.43
N GLY A 208 -12.03 3.70 8.59
CA GLY A 208 -11.89 4.41 9.85
C GLY A 208 -10.69 5.35 9.87
N LYS A 209 -9.52 4.91 9.37
CA LYS A 209 -8.35 5.78 9.22
C LYS A 209 -8.61 6.97 8.30
N ALA A 210 -9.37 6.77 7.22
CA ALA A 210 -9.75 7.79 6.26
C ALA A 210 -10.92 8.68 6.73
N GLY A 211 -11.45 8.50 7.94
CA GLY A 211 -12.49 9.37 8.50
C GLY A 211 -13.89 9.12 7.95
N HIS A 212 -14.19 7.92 7.46
CA HIS A 212 -15.56 7.56 7.06
C HIS A 212 -16.49 7.61 8.29
N LYS A 213 -17.45 8.55 8.27
CA LYS A 213 -18.28 8.90 9.44
C LYS A 213 -19.03 7.71 10.04
N ALA A 214 -19.70 6.90 9.22
CA ALA A 214 -20.45 5.76 9.73
C ALA A 214 -19.54 4.70 10.37
N THR A 215 -18.34 4.49 9.81
CA THR A 215 -17.34 3.58 10.40
C THR A 215 -16.81 4.12 11.73
N LEU A 216 -16.55 5.43 11.83
CA LEU A 216 -16.10 6.08 13.06
C LEU A 216 -17.13 5.94 14.18
N GLU A 217 -18.39 6.25 13.92
CA GLU A 217 -19.44 6.18 14.95
C GLU A 217 -19.67 4.76 15.44
N GLU A 218 -19.67 3.77 14.54
CA GLU A 218 -19.81 2.36 14.94
C GLU A 218 -18.57 1.84 15.68
N ALA A 219 -17.36 2.26 15.27
CA ALA A 219 -16.13 1.95 16.01
C ALA A 219 -16.17 2.50 17.43
N ARG A 220 -16.64 3.76 17.62
CA ARG A 220 -16.79 4.39 18.94
C ARG A 220 -17.79 3.64 19.81
N ARG A 221 -18.95 3.26 19.25
CA ARG A 221 -19.97 2.48 19.95
C ARG A 221 -19.41 1.15 20.46
N ARG A 222 -18.80 0.35 19.57
CA ARG A 222 -18.22 -0.95 19.92
C ARG A 222 -17.03 -0.84 20.87
N PHE A 223 -16.19 0.17 20.70
CA PHE A 223 -15.07 0.44 21.62
C PHE A 223 -15.57 0.73 23.03
N LYS A 224 -16.60 1.59 23.16
CA LYS A 224 -17.21 1.92 24.45
C LYS A 224 -17.78 0.67 25.13
N GLU A 225 -18.56 -0.14 24.42
CA GLU A 225 -19.13 -1.38 24.96
C GLU A 225 -18.06 -2.39 25.39
N HIS A 226 -16.94 -2.44 24.67
CA HIS A 226 -15.79 -3.26 25.01
C HIS A 226 -15.08 -2.81 26.28
N VAL A 227 -14.83 -1.50 26.42
CA VAL A 227 -14.21 -0.92 27.61
C VAL A 227 -15.11 -1.07 28.84
N GLU A 228 -16.43 -0.95 28.67
CA GLU A 228 -17.42 -1.14 29.73
C GLU A 228 -17.68 -2.61 30.08
N GLY A 229 -17.09 -3.57 29.35
CA GLY A 229 -17.30 -5.00 29.55
C GLY A 229 -18.69 -5.51 29.14
N LYS A 230 -19.48 -4.70 28.43
CA LYS A 230 -20.83 -5.06 27.94
C LYS A 230 -20.75 -6.04 26.77
N GLN A 231 -19.82 -5.81 25.85
CA GLN A 231 -19.61 -6.68 24.69
C GLN A 231 -18.14 -6.69 24.31
N ILE A 232 -17.54 -7.88 24.29
CA ILE A 232 -16.12 -8.03 23.93
C ILE A 232 -15.96 -7.86 22.42
N LEU A 233 -15.00 -7.03 22.00
CA LEU A 233 -14.61 -6.93 20.60
C LEU A 233 -13.98 -8.25 20.12
N PRO A 234 -14.49 -8.81 18.99
CA PRO A 234 -13.83 -9.87 18.26
C PRO A 234 -12.38 -9.50 17.93
N ALA A 235 -11.47 -10.48 17.98
CA ALA A 235 -10.03 -10.24 17.84
C ALA A 235 -9.64 -9.65 16.47
N ASP A 236 -10.35 -9.99 15.41
CA ASP A 236 -10.21 -9.45 14.06
C ASP A 236 -10.61 -7.96 13.98
N LEU A 237 -11.53 -7.50 14.83
CA LEU A 237 -12.01 -6.12 14.86
C LEU A 237 -11.27 -5.20 15.83
N ARG A 238 -10.47 -5.73 16.77
CA ARG A 238 -9.76 -4.89 17.75
C ARG A 238 -8.84 -3.87 17.09
N SER A 239 -7.96 -4.30 16.18
CA SER A 239 -7.03 -3.39 15.49
C SER A 239 -7.73 -2.26 14.72
N PRO A 240 -8.71 -2.54 13.83
CA PRO A 240 -9.39 -1.47 13.11
C PRO A 240 -10.19 -0.56 14.03
N VAL A 241 -10.84 -1.08 15.08
CA VAL A 241 -11.58 -0.25 16.05
C VAL A 241 -10.63 0.66 16.83
N TYR A 242 -9.56 0.11 17.42
CA TYR A 242 -8.58 0.88 18.18
C TYR A 242 -7.90 1.96 17.33
N LEU A 243 -7.48 1.60 16.12
CA LEU A 243 -6.92 2.57 15.17
C LEU A 243 -7.90 3.70 14.88
N THR A 244 -9.17 3.38 14.65
CA THR A 244 -10.20 4.37 14.29
C THR A 244 -10.47 5.33 15.45
N VAL A 245 -10.68 4.80 16.67
CA VAL A 245 -10.97 5.67 17.83
C VAL A 245 -9.77 6.53 18.20
N LEU A 246 -8.55 6.01 18.11
CA LEU A 246 -7.34 6.81 18.34
C LEU A 246 -7.15 7.86 17.24
N LYS A 247 -7.31 7.50 15.95
CA LYS A 247 -7.11 8.45 14.86
C LYS A 247 -7.97 9.72 14.99
N HIS A 248 -9.17 9.57 15.55
CA HIS A 248 -10.16 10.63 15.75
C HIS A 248 -10.46 10.89 17.23
N GLY A 249 -9.49 10.59 18.09
CA GLY A 249 -9.58 10.68 19.53
C GLY A 249 -8.70 11.79 20.10
N ASP A 250 -8.59 11.78 21.42
CA ASP A 250 -7.92 12.80 22.22
C ASP A 250 -7.09 12.15 23.35
N SER A 251 -6.63 12.96 24.30
CA SER A 251 -5.89 12.48 25.47
C SER A 251 -6.67 11.43 26.26
N THR A 252 -7.98 11.61 26.46
CA THR A 252 -8.81 10.65 27.22
C THR A 252 -8.91 9.31 26.50
N THR A 253 -8.94 9.33 25.18
CA THR A 253 -8.87 8.12 24.35
C THR A 253 -7.53 7.41 24.52
N LEU A 254 -6.42 8.14 24.52
CA LEU A 254 -5.09 7.57 24.81
C LEU A 254 -5.05 6.94 26.20
N ASP A 255 -5.53 7.64 27.24
CA ASP A 255 -5.52 7.15 28.62
C ASP A 255 -6.30 5.84 28.75
N THR A 256 -7.43 5.74 28.04
CA THR A 256 -8.24 4.51 27.98
C THR A 256 -7.47 3.37 27.32
N MET A 257 -6.77 3.63 26.22
CA MET A 257 -5.97 2.62 25.51
C MET A 257 -4.76 2.15 26.33
N LEU A 258 -4.09 3.06 27.05
CA LEU A 258 -3.00 2.70 27.97
C LEU A 258 -3.51 1.86 29.16
N LYS A 259 -4.71 2.16 29.66
CA LYS A 259 -5.37 1.31 30.67
C LYS A 259 -5.64 -0.10 30.13
N LEU A 260 -6.17 -0.22 28.91
CA LEU A 260 -6.39 -1.52 28.27
C LEU A 260 -5.07 -2.28 28.07
N HIS A 261 -4.00 -1.61 27.65
CA HIS A 261 -2.66 -2.21 27.51
C HIS A 261 -2.16 -2.77 28.83
N LYS A 262 -2.26 -1.99 29.92
CA LYS A 262 -1.85 -2.41 31.25
C LYS A 262 -2.65 -3.59 31.78
N GLN A 263 -3.95 -3.65 31.46
CA GLN A 263 -4.87 -4.72 31.86
C GLN A 263 -4.77 -5.97 30.99
N ALA A 264 -4.14 -5.90 29.81
CA ALA A 264 -4.05 -7.03 28.90
C ALA A 264 -3.09 -8.11 29.45
N ASP A 265 -3.59 -9.33 29.58
CA ASP A 265 -2.77 -10.49 29.98
C ASP A 265 -1.91 -11.02 28.82
N MET A 266 -2.47 -11.00 27.60
CA MET A 266 -1.83 -11.53 26.41
C MET A 266 -0.88 -10.51 25.77
N GLN A 267 0.36 -10.91 25.50
CA GLN A 267 1.32 -10.03 24.83
C GLN A 267 0.87 -9.62 23.42
N GLU A 268 0.17 -10.51 22.70
CA GLU A 268 -0.37 -10.19 21.37
C GLU A 268 -1.34 -8.99 21.42
N GLU A 269 -2.10 -8.87 22.50
CA GLU A 269 -3.03 -7.75 22.69
C GLU A 269 -2.29 -6.46 23.04
N LYS A 270 -1.25 -6.53 23.89
CA LYS A 270 -0.37 -5.38 24.15
C LYS A 270 0.27 -4.86 22.87
N ASN A 271 0.85 -5.76 22.09
CA ASN A 271 1.48 -5.44 20.80
C ASN A 271 0.47 -4.84 19.82
N ARG A 272 -0.78 -5.31 19.83
CA ARG A 272 -1.86 -4.75 19.01
C ARG A 272 -2.14 -3.30 19.37
N ILE A 273 -2.27 -3.00 20.66
CA ILE A 273 -2.52 -1.64 21.18
C ILE A 273 -1.33 -0.73 20.87
N GLU A 274 -0.13 -1.15 21.22
CA GLU A 274 1.14 -0.44 21.02
C GLU A 274 1.32 0.08 19.59
N ARG A 275 0.95 -0.73 18.59
CA ARG A 275 1.08 -0.39 17.16
C ARG A 275 0.17 0.75 16.70
N VAL A 276 -0.89 1.04 17.43
CA VAL A 276 -1.88 2.05 17.04
C VAL A 276 -1.88 3.29 17.94
N LEU A 277 -1.20 3.27 19.10
CA LEU A 277 -1.14 4.41 20.05
C LEU A 277 -0.73 5.74 19.38
N GLY A 278 0.15 5.68 18.38
CA GLY A 278 0.63 6.85 17.63
C GLY A 278 -0.37 7.46 16.64
N ALA A 279 -1.59 6.93 16.53
CA ALA A 279 -2.57 7.36 15.53
C ALA A 279 -3.14 8.76 15.78
N ILE A 280 -3.14 9.25 17.03
CA ILE A 280 -3.60 10.61 17.37
C ILE A 280 -2.56 11.64 16.89
N PRO A 281 -2.90 12.55 15.96
CA PRO A 281 -1.94 13.46 15.36
C PRO A 281 -1.74 14.77 16.17
N ALA A 282 -1.67 14.68 17.51
CA ALA A 282 -1.46 15.83 18.40
C ALA A 282 -0.02 15.83 18.96
N PRO A 283 0.74 16.94 18.89
CA PRO A 283 2.16 16.97 19.27
C PRO A 283 2.46 16.49 20.71
N ASP A 284 1.65 16.92 21.68
CA ASP A 284 1.78 16.53 23.08
C ASP A 284 1.50 15.04 23.29
N ILE A 285 0.48 14.51 22.61
CA ILE A 285 0.11 13.08 22.66
C ILE A 285 1.17 12.23 21.98
N ILE A 286 1.68 12.67 20.83
CA ILE A 286 2.81 12.01 20.13
C ILE A 286 4.01 11.89 21.08
N GLN A 287 4.38 12.96 21.78
CA GLN A 287 5.50 12.90 22.71
C GLN A 287 5.23 11.95 23.89
N ARG A 288 4.01 11.92 24.42
CA ARG A 288 3.61 10.96 25.46
C ARG A 288 3.75 9.51 25.00
N VAL A 289 3.33 9.20 23.77
CA VAL A 289 3.46 7.85 23.19
C VAL A 289 4.92 7.48 22.95
N LEU A 290 5.75 8.42 22.49
CA LEU A 290 7.18 8.19 22.30
C LEU A 290 7.92 7.97 23.64
N ASN A 291 7.54 8.69 24.70
CA ASN A 291 8.06 8.44 26.05
C ASN A 291 7.62 7.08 26.58
N PHE A 292 6.36 6.70 26.35
CA PHE A 292 5.85 5.36 26.68
C PHE A 292 6.62 4.26 25.94
N ALA A 293 6.99 4.47 24.67
CA ALA A 293 7.75 3.50 23.88
C ALA A 293 9.11 3.12 24.49
N LEU A 294 9.70 4.02 25.28
CA LEU A 294 11.00 3.85 25.95
C LEU A 294 10.88 3.46 27.43
N SER A 295 9.66 3.37 27.98
CA SER A 295 9.45 3.02 29.38
C SER A 295 9.56 1.52 29.62
N GLU A 296 9.62 1.12 30.89
CA GLU A 296 9.62 -0.29 31.31
C GLU A 296 8.27 -1.00 31.03
N GLU A 297 7.23 -0.25 30.67
CA GLU A 297 5.92 -0.84 30.32
C GLU A 297 5.92 -1.49 28.93
N VAL A 298 6.88 -1.12 28.08
CA VAL A 298 7.04 -1.65 26.72
C VAL A 298 8.26 -2.56 26.67
N ARG A 299 8.09 -3.78 26.13
CA ARG A 299 9.22 -4.70 25.99
C ARG A 299 10.24 -4.13 24.99
N PRO A 300 11.55 -4.32 25.20
CA PRO A 300 12.58 -3.80 24.30
C PRO A 300 12.36 -4.14 22.82
N GLN A 301 11.87 -5.32 22.47
CA GLN A 301 11.58 -5.69 21.08
C GLN A 301 10.36 -4.99 20.47
N ASP A 302 9.43 -4.52 21.30
CA ASP A 302 8.15 -3.93 20.88
C ASP A 302 8.24 -2.41 20.74
N THR A 303 9.22 -1.74 21.37
CA THR A 303 9.54 -0.31 21.18
C THR A 303 9.58 0.10 19.69
N VAL A 304 10.18 -0.73 18.83
CA VAL A 304 10.27 -0.47 17.38
C VAL A 304 8.88 -0.39 16.73
N SER A 305 7.93 -1.19 17.20
CA SER A 305 6.55 -1.18 16.70
C SER A 305 5.79 0.08 17.14
N VAL A 306 5.98 0.54 18.38
CA VAL A 306 5.36 1.79 18.86
C VAL A 306 5.88 2.99 18.09
N ILE A 307 7.22 3.11 17.97
CA ILE A 307 7.88 4.19 17.21
C ILE A 307 7.44 4.15 15.74
N GLY A 308 7.36 2.96 15.14
CA GLY A 308 6.87 2.77 13.78
C GLY A 308 5.40 3.15 13.61
N GLY A 309 4.55 2.88 14.61
CA GLY A 309 3.15 3.32 14.66
C GLY A 309 3.01 4.84 14.63
N VAL A 310 3.80 5.55 15.45
CA VAL A 310 3.89 7.02 15.45
C VAL A 310 4.39 7.53 14.10
N ALA A 311 5.48 6.97 13.58
CA ALA A 311 6.06 7.41 12.31
C ALA A 311 5.12 7.20 11.12
N GLY A 312 4.35 6.11 11.11
CA GLY A 312 3.40 5.77 10.05
C GLY A 312 2.05 6.50 10.10
N SER A 313 1.78 7.27 11.16
CA SER A 313 0.44 7.84 11.40
C SER A 313 0.25 9.26 10.86
N SER A 314 1.32 10.07 10.80
CA SER A 314 1.30 11.43 10.26
C SER A 314 2.69 11.94 9.92
N LYS A 315 2.76 13.04 9.15
CA LYS A 315 4.02 13.74 8.86
C LYS A 315 4.72 14.22 10.14
N GLN A 316 3.95 14.74 11.09
CA GLN A 316 4.42 15.21 12.39
C GLN A 316 4.93 14.05 13.25
N GLY A 317 4.20 12.93 13.27
CA GLY A 317 4.63 11.71 13.96
C GLY A 317 5.94 11.17 13.41
N ARG A 318 6.12 11.19 12.08
CA ARG A 318 7.38 10.81 11.43
C ARG A 318 8.55 11.69 11.86
N GLN A 319 8.36 13.00 11.88
CA GLN A 319 9.39 13.95 12.35
C GLN A 319 9.74 13.71 13.82
N ALA A 320 8.75 13.53 14.68
CA ALA A 320 8.96 13.28 16.10
C ALA A 320 9.65 11.93 16.37
N ALA A 321 9.26 10.87 15.67
CA ALA A 321 9.87 9.55 15.77
C ALA A 321 11.34 9.58 15.30
N TRP A 322 11.64 10.26 14.20
CA TRP A 322 13.02 10.42 13.75
C TRP A 322 13.85 11.25 14.75
N LYS A 323 13.27 12.32 15.31
CA LYS A 323 13.92 13.10 16.36
C LYS A 323 14.26 12.22 17.57
N LEU A 324 13.30 11.42 18.05
CA LEU A 324 13.52 10.50 19.17
C LEU A 324 14.67 9.53 18.90
N VAL A 325 14.73 8.95 17.69
CA VAL A 325 15.80 8.04 17.29
C VAL A 325 17.16 8.72 17.35
N LYS A 326 17.27 9.96 16.84
CA LYS A 326 18.52 10.72 16.91
C LYS A 326 18.92 11.03 18.35
N ASP A 327 17.97 11.51 19.16
CA ASP A 327 18.23 11.91 20.54
C ASP A 327 18.65 10.72 21.45
N ASN A 328 18.22 9.50 21.11
CA ASN A 328 18.43 8.28 21.91
C ASN A 328 19.26 7.23 21.17
N TRP A 329 20.05 7.64 20.17
CA TRP A 329 20.67 6.71 19.25
C TRP A 329 21.61 5.71 19.93
N GLU A 330 22.43 6.14 20.88
CA GLU A 330 23.37 5.25 21.57
C GLU A 330 22.64 4.10 22.29
N GLU A 331 21.57 4.42 23.02
CA GLU A 331 20.74 3.43 23.71
C GLU A 331 20.07 2.47 22.71
N LEU A 332 19.44 3.01 21.67
CA LEU A 332 18.74 2.21 20.65
C LEU A 332 19.70 1.34 19.83
N HIS A 333 20.88 1.87 19.51
CA HIS A 333 21.93 1.12 18.83
C HIS A 333 22.44 -0.01 19.72
N ASN A 334 22.80 0.29 20.97
CA ASN A 334 23.29 -0.72 21.92
C ASN A 334 22.30 -1.87 22.10
N ARG A 335 21.00 -1.53 22.16
CA ARG A 335 19.90 -2.48 22.31
C ARG A 335 19.69 -3.39 21.09
N TYR A 336 19.94 -2.91 19.87
CA TYR A 336 19.54 -3.62 18.63
C TYR A 336 20.68 -3.95 17.65
N GLN A 337 21.92 -3.53 17.90
CA GLN A 337 23.07 -3.68 16.99
C GLN A 337 23.33 -5.12 16.53
N GLY A 338 22.91 -6.13 17.28
CA GLY A 338 23.09 -7.55 16.96
C GLY A 338 21.97 -8.19 16.11
N GLY A 339 20.95 -7.45 15.67
CA GLY A 339 19.78 -8.04 15.01
C GLY A 339 19.09 -7.16 13.97
N LEU A 340 17.98 -7.65 13.42
CA LEU A 340 17.22 -6.98 12.34
C LEU A 340 16.41 -5.75 12.81
N LEU A 341 16.28 -5.55 14.12
CA LEU A 341 15.46 -4.49 14.69
C LEU A 341 16.04 -3.09 14.45
N ILE A 342 17.37 -2.94 14.41
CA ILE A 342 18.00 -1.65 14.13
C ILE A 342 17.67 -1.18 12.70
N SER A 343 17.80 -2.07 11.72
CA SER A 343 17.44 -1.80 10.32
C SER A 343 15.95 -1.51 10.19
N ARG A 344 15.10 -2.26 10.89
CA ARG A 344 13.64 -2.03 10.90
C ARG A 344 13.28 -0.68 11.51
N LEU A 345 13.91 -0.29 12.62
CA LEU A 345 13.69 0.99 13.30
C LEU A 345 14.06 2.17 12.38
N ILE A 346 15.23 2.12 11.75
CA ILE A 346 15.67 3.14 10.78
C ILE A 346 14.64 3.23 9.66
N LYS A 347 14.33 2.09 9.02
CA LYS A 347 13.39 2.03 7.89
C LYS A 347 12.02 2.65 8.24
N LEU A 348 11.42 2.24 9.36
CA LEU A 348 10.09 2.72 9.76
C LEU A 348 10.05 4.23 10.05
N THR A 349 11.16 4.81 10.52
CA THR A 349 11.21 6.22 10.90
C THR A 349 11.49 7.15 9.72
N VAL A 350 12.28 6.72 8.74
CA VAL A 350 12.74 7.61 7.66
C VAL A 350 12.13 7.36 6.28
N ASP A 351 11.63 6.14 5.97
CA ASP A 351 11.21 5.77 4.60
C ASP A 351 10.10 6.65 4.01
N GLY A 352 9.25 7.25 4.85
CA GLY A 352 8.13 8.06 4.41
C GLY A 352 8.44 9.55 4.23
N PHE A 353 9.71 9.98 4.36
CA PHE A 353 10.10 11.32 3.94
C PHE A 353 10.15 11.42 2.41
N ALA A 354 9.88 12.62 1.90
CA ALA A 354 9.78 12.91 0.47
C ALA A 354 10.43 14.26 0.13
N ILE A 355 11.55 14.59 0.78
CA ILE A 355 12.30 15.83 0.55
C ILE A 355 13.81 15.56 0.60
N ASP A 356 14.56 16.12 -0.36
CA ASP A 356 15.99 15.87 -0.54
C ASP A 356 16.82 16.22 0.70
N LYS A 357 16.46 17.29 1.40
CA LYS A 357 17.13 17.71 2.65
C LYS A 357 17.11 16.61 3.71
N MET A 358 16.04 15.82 3.79
CA MET A 358 15.96 14.71 4.76
C MET A 358 16.86 13.55 4.36
N ALA A 359 17.06 13.27 3.07
CA ALA A 359 18.02 12.27 2.64
C ALA A 359 19.45 12.67 3.04
N ALA A 360 19.80 13.95 2.85
CA ALA A 360 21.09 14.49 3.27
C ALA A 360 21.28 14.44 4.80
N GLU A 361 20.25 14.79 5.57
CA GLU A 361 20.27 14.72 7.03
C GLU A 361 20.46 13.27 7.53
N VAL A 362 19.68 12.32 6.99
CA VAL A 362 19.80 10.90 7.35
C VAL A 362 21.19 10.38 7.03
N LYS A 363 21.71 10.68 5.83
CA LYS A 363 23.07 10.30 5.44
C LYS A 363 24.11 10.85 6.40
N SER A 364 24.08 12.16 6.66
CA SER A 364 25.04 12.83 7.55
C SER A 364 24.98 12.28 8.98
N PHE A 365 23.79 11.97 9.49
CA PHE A 365 23.63 11.36 10.80
C PHE A 365 24.37 10.03 10.92
N PHE A 366 24.26 9.15 9.91
CA PHE A 366 24.90 7.83 9.92
C PHE A 366 26.38 7.84 9.50
N GLU A 367 26.88 8.95 8.95
CA GLU A 367 28.32 9.19 8.79
C GLU A 367 29.01 9.38 10.15
N SER A 368 28.36 10.03 11.12
CA SER A 368 28.88 10.22 12.48
C SER A 368 28.41 9.16 13.49
N HIS A 369 27.33 8.44 13.18
CA HIS A 369 26.74 7.41 14.04
C HIS A 369 26.64 6.08 13.30
N HIS A 370 27.77 5.39 13.18
CA HIS A 370 27.84 4.18 12.37
C HIS A 370 26.88 3.10 12.85
N ALA A 371 26.17 2.51 11.89
CA ALA A 371 25.28 1.37 12.09
C ALA A 371 25.66 0.23 11.13
N PRO A 372 26.76 -0.51 11.36
CA PRO A 372 27.27 -1.50 10.40
C PRO A 372 26.22 -2.53 9.97
N ALA A 373 25.39 -2.99 10.91
CA ALA A 373 24.31 -3.94 10.63
C ALA A 373 23.18 -3.37 9.75
N ALA A 374 23.10 -2.05 9.59
CA ALA A 374 22.05 -1.34 8.84
C ALA A 374 22.58 -0.50 7.67
N GLU A 375 23.86 -0.57 7.31
CA GLU A 375 24.46 0.28 6.27
C GLU A 375 23.69 0.23 4.94
N ARG A 376 23.36 -0.97 4.46
CA ARG A 376 22.54 -1.15 3.26
C ARG A 376 21.15 -0.54 3.42
N THR A 377 20.54 -0.67 4.61
CA THR A 377 19.23 -0.10 4.89
C THR A 377 19.28 1.43 4.87
N VAL A 378 20.32 2.05 5.45
CA VAL A 378 20.53 3.50 5.40
C VAL A 378 20.66 3.98 3.96
N GLN A 379 21.44 3.29 3.12
CA GLN A 379 21.57 3.61 1.70
C GLN A 379 20.22 3.53 0.98
N GLN A 380 19.49 2.43 1.14
CA GLN A 380 18.16 2.23 0.56
C GLN A 380 17.14 3.27 1.04
N CYS A 381 17.19 3.64 2.31
CA CYS A 381 16.34 4.69 2.87
C CYS A 381 16.64 6.04 2.24
N CYS A 382 17.91 6.43 2.11
CA CYS A 382 18.30 7.67 1.44
C CYS A 382 17.83 7.69 -0.02
N GLU A 383 18.05 6.60 -0.76
CA GLU A 383 17.53 6.45 -2.13
C GLU A 383 16.01 6.59 -2.18
N ASN A 384 15.30 5.91 -1.29
CA ASN A 384 13.83 5.94 -1.22
C ASN A 384 13.29 7.35 -0.94
N ILE A 385 13.92 8.12 -0.05
CA ILE A 385 13.52 9.50 0.23
C ILE A 385 13.66 10.37 -1.02
N LEU A 386 14.75 10.21 -1.78
CA LEU A 386 14.96 10.92 -3.04
C LEU A 386 13.96 10.49 -4.12
N LEU A 387 13.64 9.19 -4.21
CA LEU A 387 12.62 8.68 -5.12
C LEU A 387 11.23 9.24 -4.78
N ASN A 388 10.88 9.32 -3.50
CA ASN A 388 9.62 9.92 -3.06
C ASN A 388 9.59 11.43 -3.39
N ALA A 389 10.69 12.16 -3.16
CA ALA A 389 10.77 13.58 -3.51
C ALA A 389 10.58 13.81 -5.01
N ALA A 390 11.26 13.00 -5.84
CA ALA A 390 11.11 13.05 -7.29
C ALA A 390 9.70 12.67 -7.75
N TRP A 391 9.10 11.64 -7.15
CA TRP A 391 7.73 11.22 -7.45
C TRP A 391 6.73 12.32 -7.11
N LEU A 392 6.81 12.89 -5.92
CA LEU A 392 5.92 13.96 -5.49
C LEU A 392 6.05 15.18 -6.41
N LYS A 393 7.27 15.62 -6.70
CA LYS A 393 7.54 16.75 -7.62
C LYS A 393 6.95 16.54 -9.01
N ARG A 394 6.98 15.29 -9.51
CA ARG A 394 6.54 14.95 -10.86
C ARG A 394 5.02 14.83 -10.98
N ASP A 395 4.37 14.19 -10.01
CA ASP A 395 2.99 13.73 -10.18
C ASP A 395 1.95 14.48 -9.32
N ALA A 396 2.36 15.28 -8.32
CA ALA A 396 1.43 15.90 -7.38
C ALA A 396 0.31 16.71 -8.06
N ASP A 397 0.66 17.58 -9.01
CA ASP A 397 -0.32 18.43 -9.70
C ASP A 397 -1.32 17.60 -10.52
N ALA A 398 -0.83 16.60 -11.26
CA ALA A 398 -1.68 15.72 -12.06
C ALA A 398 -2.60 14.86 -11.20
N ILE A 399 -2.11 14.38 -10.05
CA ILE A 399 -2.91 13.66 -9.06
C ILE A 399 -4.01 14.58 -8.51
N HIS A 400 -3.67 15.79 -8.08
CA HIS A 400 -4.64 16.74 -7.54
C HIS A 400 -5.74 17.07 -8.55
N GLN A 401 -5.36 17.39 -9.80
CA GLN A 401 -6.34 17.63 -10.87
C GLN A 401 -7.26 16.43 -11.11
N TYR A 402 -6.71 15.22 -11.09
CA TYR A 402 -7.52 14.00 -11.22
C TYR A 402 -8.51 13.84 -10.07
N LEU A 403 -8.05 14.02 -8.83
CA LEU A 403 -8.89 13.89 -7.63
C LEU A 403 -10.03 14.90 -7.58
N LEU A 404 -9.83 16.12 -8.12
CA LEU A 404 -10.90 17.13 -8.23
C LEU A 404 -11.91 16.85 -9.35
N GLN A 405 -11.50 16.17 -10.42
CA GLN A 405 -12.32 15.97 -11.62
C GLN A 405 -13.02 14.61 -11.67
N ARG A 406 -12.51 13.62 -10.93
CA ARG A 406 -13.11 12.29 -10.85
C ARG A 406 -14.53 12.36 -10.31
N LYS A 407 -15.37 11.43 -10.75
CA LYS A 407 -16.70 11.23 -10.19
C LYS A 407 -16.62 10.04 -9.25
N ALA A 408 -17.16 10.19 -8.04
CA ALA A 408 -17.29 9.07 -7.12
C ALA A 408 -18.05 7.91 -7.82
N PRO A 409 -17.60 6.66 -7.64
CA PRO A 409 -18.36 5.52 -8.11
C PRO A 409 -19.76 5.53 -7.46
N PRO A 410 -20.82 5.10 -8.17
CA PRO A 410 -22.14 4.97 -7.58
C PRO A 410 -22.07 4.01 -6.38
N VAL A 411 -22.55 4.48 -5.22
CA VAL A 411 -22.59 3.73 -3.95
C VAL A 411 -23.70 2.68 -3.97
#